data_AF-A0A3M0H254-F1
#
_entry.id   AF-A0A3M0H254-F1
#
_cell.length_a   1.000
_cell.length_b   1.000
_cell.length_c   1.000
_cell.angle_alpha   90.00
_cell.angle_beta   90.00
_cell.angle_gamma   90.00
#
_symmetry.space_group_name_H-M   'P 1'
#
loop_
_entity.id
_entity.type
_entity.pdbx_description
1 polymer ?
#
loop_
_entity_poly.entity_id
_entity_poly.type
_entity_poly.pdbx_seq_one_letter_code
_entity_poly.pdbx_strand_id
1 'polypeptide(L)'
;MQLIPKKLHQYVRHTGGYALWSKPLESLRTIMKNYANLFEYTARPADSQRILEIESKLGKKLPDDYKMLLSETGGGILNLEKSFLTDISLPDGDTLEVVVQDIFGNGTASNGAHVDLIDYASFLMDEWEIPDEVLLFAASEDGMHQCFVINYGLPNFPEGAVLYVDTDPDGCIMPVATSVDAFLSKLGPYPDQLETVEDTDPDSTGINGALYSLLSEPLRKAISATPTPGIEKLLRQATELITRDLNPVITENSPESRTFYDVVYWIVQHIEPQHDSETFANGGRKGQTINFPELMRKSFIVPGQKYELGYTLASLIMWWDRRVREGVLKETDNGFILDEDYASSVFDQLRQGKIQE
;
A
#
# COMPACT_ATOMS: atom_id res chain seq x y z
N MET A 1 33.74 -52.21 18.67
CA MET A 1 33.84 -53.69 18.64
C MET A 1 32.44 -54.24 18.75
N GLN A 2 32.13 -55.30 18.00
CA GLN A 2 30.84 -56.00 17.83
C GLN A 2 29.90 -55.38 16.76
N LEU A 3 29.74 -55.96 15.54
CA LEU A 3 29.15 -57.26 15.14
C LEU A 3 27.63 -57.27 15.46
N ILE A 4 26.65 -57.53 14.60
CA ILE A 4 26.48 -58.46 13.44
C ILE A 4 25.23 -58.02 12.62
N PRO A 5 25.15 -58.31 11.30
CA PRO A 5 23.96 -58.11 10.47
C PRO A 5 23.18 -59.42 10.12
N LYS A 6 21.97 -59.22 9.55
CA LYS A 6 21.25 -60.02 8.53
C LYS A 6 20.34 -61.22 8.90
N LYS A 7 19.10 -61.05 8.40
CA LYS A 7 18.15 -61.98 7.71
C LYS A 7 17.39 -63.02 8.56
N LEU A 8 16.05 -62.99 8.61
CA LEU A 8 14.99 -63.32 7.61
C LEU A 8 14.66 -64.81 7.55
N HIS A 9 13.35 -65.12 7.50
CA HIS A 9 12.60 -66.39 7.31
C HIS A 9 11.85 -66.84 8.58
N GLN A 10 10.60 -67.33 8.57
CA GLN A 10 9.50 -67.43 7.58
C GLN A 10 8.30 -68.04 8.35
N TYR A 11 7.07 -67.64 7.97
CA TYR A 11 5.78 -68.38 8.04
C TYR A 11 5.24 -68.96 9.37
N VAL A 12 3.94 -68.77 9.66
CA VAL A 12 2.85 -69.75 9.44
C VAL A 12 1.46 -69.15 9.77
N ARG A 13 0.60 -69.17 8.73
CA ARG A 13 -0.87 -69.42 8.59
C ARG A 13 -1.90 -69.14 9.70
N HIS A 14 -2.95 -68.42 9.24
CA HIS A 14 -4.41 -68.58 9.40
C HIS A 14 -5.02 -68.79 10.80
N THR A 15 -5.90 -67.87 11.24
CA THR A 15 -7.38 -67.94 11.09
C THR A 15 -8.06 -66.75 11.79
N GLY A 16 -9.16 -66.24 11.22
CA GLY A 16 -10.22 -65.55 11.98
C GLY A 16 -10.13 -64.02 11.95
N GLY A 17 -11.08 -63.40 11.27
CA GLY A 17 -11.06 -61.98 10.95
C GLY A 17 -11.37 -61.03 12.12
N TYR A 18 -10.81 -59.83 12.02
CA TYR A 18 -11.50 -58.58 12.24
C TYR A 18 -10.97 -57.60 11.19
N ALA A 19 -11.88 -56.99 10.43
CA ALA A 19 -11.54 -56.01 9.41
C ALA A 19 -11.03 -54.73 10.08
N LEU A 20 -9.71 -54.60 10.21
CA LEU A 20 -9.05 -53.30 10.32
C LEU A 20 -8.76 -52.84 8.89
N TRP A 21 -9.68 -52.03 8.36
CA TRP A 21 -9.34 -51.13 7.27
C TRP A 21 -8.31 -50.15 7.80
N SER A 22 -7.03 -50.50 7.68
CA SER A 22 -5.97 -49.50 7.57
C SER A 22 -6.25 -48.71 6.30
N LYS A 23 -7.04 -47.62 6.42
CA LYS A 23 -6.97 -46.57 5.42
C LYS A 23 -5.49 -46.18 5.30
N PRO A 24 -4.93 -46.09 4.09
CA PRO A 24 -3.55 -45.65 3.94
C PRO A 24 -3.39 -44.28 4.61
N LEU A 25 -2.20 -44.04 5.16
CA LEU A 25 -1.71 -42.74 5.62
C LEU A 25 -1.58 -41.75 4.44
N GLU A 26 -2.67 -41.56 3.70
CA GLU A 26 -2.84 -40.58 2.64
C GLU A 26 -3.58 -39.33 3.15
N SER A 27 -4.03 -39.30 4.41
CA SER A 27 -4.95 -38.28 4.94
C SER A 27 -4.35 -37.23 5.89
N LEU A 28 -3.02 -37.08 5.95
CA LEU A 28 -2.38 -35.99 6.72
C LEU A 28 -1.08 -35.51 6.04
N ARG A 29 -1.13 -35.33 4.71
CA ARG A 29 -0.36 -34.27 4.09
C ARG A 29 -1.32 -33.12 3.86
N THR A 30 -1.61 -32.38 4.93
CA THR A 30 -1.94 -30.96 4.75
C THR A 30 -0.78 -30.41 3.94
N ILE A 31 -1.01 -30.12 2.66
CA ILE A 31 -0.11 -29.26 1.91
C ILE A 31 -0.10 -27.99 2.77
N MET A 32 0.99 -27.77 3.53
CA MET A 32 1.14 -26.53 4.28
C MET A 32 1.10 -25.44 3.23
N LYS A 33 -0.04 -24.75 3.16
CA LYS A 33 -0.16 -23.53 2.38
C LYS A 33 0.83 -22.57 3.01
N ASN A 34 1.66 -21.97 2.16
CA ASN A 34 2.62 -20.96 2.56
C ASN A 34 2.01 -19.62 2.18
N TYR A 35 1.25 -19.03 3.12
CA TYR A 35 0.62 -17.74 2.91
C TYR A 35 1.66 -16.61 2.93
N ALA A 36 2.84 -16.80 3.53
CA ALA A 36 3.86 -15.75 3.60
C ALA A 36 4.30 -15.26 2.21
N ASN A 37 4.30 -16.14 1.20
CA ASN A 37 4.65 -15.78 -0.19
C ASN A 37 3.60 -14.89 -0.89
N LEU A 38 2.44 -14.62 -0.28
CA LEU A 38 1.45 -13.70 -0.83
C LEU A 38 1.77 -12.23 -0.51
N PHE A 39 2.59 -12.00 0.52
CA PHE A 39 2.79 -10.68 1.10
C PHE A 39 4.16 -10.10 0.75
N GLU A 40 4.24 -8.79 0.55
CA GLU A 40 5.50 -8.04 0.57
C GLU A 40 5.86 -7.66 2.02
N TYR A 41 4.84 -7.24 2.80
CA TYR A 41 5.00 -6.88 4.21
C TYR A 41 3.96 -7.60 5.05
N THR A 42 4.40 -8.54 5.89
CA THR A 42 3.51 -9.21 6.84
C THR A 42 3.38 -8.42 8.15
N ALA A 43 2.29 -8.65 8.85
CA ALA A 43 2.12 -8.23 10.24
C ALA A 43 2.64 -9.30 11.22
N ARG A 44 2.27 -9.19 12.49
CA ARG A 44 2.69 -10.17 13.50
C ARG A 44 1.77 -11.39 13.44
N PRO A 45 2.30 -12.62 13.30
CA PRO A 45 1.49 -13.83 13.36
C PRO A 45 0.64 -13.89 14.63
N ALA A 46 -0.63 -14.24 14.50
CA ALA A 46 -1.59 -14.34 15.59
C ALA A 46 -1.63 -15.78 16.12
N ASP A 47 -1.23 -15.99 17.37
CA ASP A 47 -1.40 -17.29 18.00
C ASP A 47 -2.88 -17.59 18.29
N SER A 48 -3.19 -18.83 18.70
CA SER A 48 -4.57 -19.25 18.96
C SER A 48 -5.26 -18.40 20.03
N GLN A 49 -4.52 -17.87 21.01
CA GLN A 49 -5.08 -17.01 22.04
C GLN A 49 -5.47 -15.65 21.44
N ARG A 50 -4.60 -15.07 20.61
CA ARG A 50 -4.87 -13.82 19.91
C ARG A 50 -6.02 -13.93 18.92
N ILE A 51 -6.15 -15.05 18.22
CA ILE A 51 -7.30 -15.32 17.34
C ILE A 51 -8.61 -15.32 18.13
N LEU A 52 -8.65 -15.99 19.30
CA LEU A 52 -9.84 -15.99 20.16
C LEU A 52 -10.19 -14.59 20.68
N GLU A 53 -9.19 -13.76 20.98
CA GLU A 53 -9.41 -12.36 21.35
C GLU A 53 -10.02 -11.54 20.20
N ILE A 54 -9.50 -11.73 18.98
CA ILE A 54 -10.02 -11.09 17.77
C ILE A 54 -11.49 -11.48 17.56
N GLU A 55 -11.79 -12.78 17.53
CA GLU A 55 -13.17 -13.28 17.37
C GLU A 55 -14.11 -12.75 18.46
N SER A 56 -13.64 -12.72 19.71
CA SER A 56 -14.44 -12.22 20.84
C SER A 56 -14.74 -10.73 20.74
N LYS A 57 -13.82 -9.92 20.22
CA LYS A 57 -14.02 -8.47 20.05
C LYS A 57 -14.89 -8.14 18.85
N LEU A 58 -14.71 -8.87 17.75
CA LEU A 58 -15.53 -8.71 16.55
C LEU A 58 -16.96 -9.26 16.73
N GLY A 59 -17.17 -10.15 17.70
CA GLY A 59 -18.44 -10.87 17.85
C GLY A 59 -18.71 -11.86 16.71
N LYS A 60 -17.69 -12.18 15.90
CA LYS A 60 -17.75 -13.05 14.73
C LYS A 60 -16.65 -14.10 14.79
N LYS A 61 -16.95 -15.33 14.36
CA LYS A 61 -15.93 -16.39 14.22
C LYS A 61 -15.21 -16.25 12.90
N LEU A 62 -13.88 -16.22 12.92
CA LEU A 62 -13.09 -16.16 11.69
C LEU A 62 -13.12 -17.52 10.97
N PRO A 63 -13.22 -17.53 9.62
CA PRO A 63 -13.09 -18.74 8.83
C PRO A 63 -11.77 -19.48 9.10
N ASP A 64 -11.78 -20.81 8.99
CA ASP A 64 -10.61 -21.63 9.30
C ASP A 64 -9.40 -21.31 8.41
N ASP A 65 -9.63 -21.03 7.12
CA ASP A 65 -8.60 -20.60 6.17
C ASP A 65 -8.02 -19.23 6.53
N TYR A 66 -8.88 -18.28 6.92
CA TYR A 66 -8.41 -16.97 7.36
C TYR A 66 -7.61 -17.04 8.67
N LYS A 67 -8.02 -17.88 9.63
CA LYS A 67 -7.24 -18.13 10.86
C LYS A 67 -5.87 -18.71 10.56
N MET A 68 -5.77 -19.65 9.59
CA MET A 68 -4.47 -20.19 9.18
C MET A 68 -3.57 -19.09 8.60
N LEU A 69 -4.11 -18.23 7.73
CA LEU A 69 -3.38 -17.08 7.19
C LEU A 69 -2.89 -16.16 8.32
N LEU A 70 -3.79 -15.75 9.22
CA LEU A 70 -3.41 -14.87 10.34
C LEU A 70 -2.40 -15.53 11.30
N SER A 71 -2.47 -16.84 11.47
CA SER A 71 -1.51 -17.59 12.30
C SER A 71 -0.13 -17.68 11.68
N GLU A 72 -0.02 -17.55 10.35
CA GLU A 72 1.25 -17.58 9.64
C GLU A 72 1.82 -16.17 9.42
N THR A 73 0.99 -15.21 9.03
CA THR A 73 1.43 -13.88 8.56
C THR A 73 0.87 -12.73 9.38
N GLY A 74 -0.23 -12.94 10.10
CA GLY A 74 -0.97 -11.86 10.74
C GLY A 74 -1.69 -10.92 9.78
N GLY A 75 -1.79 -11.25 8.49
CA GLY A 75 -2.22 -10.31 7.44
C GLY A 75 -1.06 -9.44 6.94
N GLY A 76 -1.37 -8.34 6.26
CA GLY A 76 -0.37 -7.42 5.73
C GLY A 76 -0.65 -6.94 4.31
N ILE A 77 0.39 -6.44 3.65
CA ILE A 77 0.36 -5.88 2.30
C ILE A 77 0.74 -6.94 1.29
N LEU A 78 -0.12 -7.20 0.30
CA LEU A 78 0.12 -8.16 -0.77
C LEU A 78 1.31 -7.73 -1.64
N ASN A 79 2.05 -8.69 -2.18
CA ASN A 79 3.08 -8.40 -3.17
C ASN A 79 2.49 -8.28 -4.57
N LEU A 80 3.23 -7.65 -5.47
CA LEU A 80 2.83 -7.43 -6.86
C LEU A 80 2.64 -8.72 -7.67
N GLU A 81 3.05 -9.91 -7.21
CA GLU A 81 2.75 -11.16 -7.92
C GLU A 81 1.38 -11.74 -7.54
N LYS A 82 0.75 -11.19 -6.49
CA LYS A 82 -0.44 -11.72 -5.82
C LYS A 82 -1.38 -10.63 -5.31
N SER A 83 -1.54 -9.57 -6.09
CA SER A 83 -2.35 -8.40 -5.69
C SER A 83 -3.44 -8.03 -6.71
N PHE A 84 -3.71 -8.85 -7.73
CA PHE A 84 -4.68 -8.48 -8.76
C PHE A 84 -5.78 -9.52 -8.93
N LEU A 85 -7.03 -9.06 -8.98
CA LEU A 85 -8.21 -9.90 -9.17
C LEU A 85 -8.94 -9.48 -10.44
N THR A 86 -9.12 -10.42 -11.35
CA THR A 86 -9.86 -10.21 -12.61
C THR A 86 -11.24 -10.86 -12.57
N ASP A 87 -12.06 -10.54 -13.56
CA ASP A 87 -13.32 -11.22 -13.87
C ASP A 87 -14.38 -11.15 -12.75
N ILE A 88 -14.45 -10.05 -12.00
CA ILE A 88 -15.58 -9.80 -11.09
C ILE A 88 -16.79 -9.43 -11.95
N SER A 89 -17.73 -10.36 -12.10
CA SER A 89 -18.93 -10.12 -12.90
C SER A 89 -19.82 -9.05 -12.24
N LEU A 90 -20.18 -8.02 -12.98
CA LEU A 90 -21.09 -6.95 -12.57
C LEU A 90 -22.54 -7.25 -13.02
N PRO A 91 -23.57 -6.59 -12.43
CA PRO A 91 -24.97 -6.86 -12.76
C PRO A 91 -25.38 -6.56 -14.21
N ASP A 92 -24.68 -5.65 -14.88
CA ASP A 92 -24.90 -5.26 -16.28
C ASP A 92 -24.27 -6.25 -17.29
N GLY A 93 -23.49 -7.21 -16.80
CA GLY A 93 -22.80 -8.21 -17.61
C GLY A 93 -21.35 -7.87 -17.93
N ASP A 94 -20.87 -6.71 -17.49
CA ASP A 94 -19.46 -6.33 -17.59
C ASP A 94 -18.62 -7.01 -16.50
N THR A 95 -17.31 -6.89 -16.61
CA THR A 95 -16.35 -7.43 -15.64
C THR A 95 -15.48 -6.33 -15.08
N LEU A 96 -15.29 -6.35 -13.78
CA LEU A 96 -14.38 -5.48 -13.07
C LEU A 96 -13.06 -6.21 -12.76
N GLU A 97 -11.97 -5.48 -12.88
CA GLU A 97 -10.65 -5.89 -12.42
C GLU A 97 -10.25 -4.96 -11.27
N VAL A 98 -9.68 -5.51 -10.20
CA VAL A 98 -9.41 -4.78 -8.96
C VAL A 98 -8.05 -5.16 -8.41
N VAL A 99 -7.28 -4.15 -8.00
CA VAL A 99 -6.05 -4.37 -7.24
C VAL A 99 -6.39 -4.53 -5.76
N VAL A 100 -6.03 -5.68 -5.19
CA VAL A 100 -6.15 -5.98 -3.77
C VAL A 100 -4.84 -5.60 -3.09
N GLN A 101 -4.90 -4.63 -2.17
CA GLN A 101 -3.71 -4.08 -1.52
C GLN A 101 -3.45 -4.78 -0.18
N ASP A 102 -4.44 -4.72 0.70
CA ASP A 102 -4.27 -5.07 2.10
C ASP A 102 -5.13 -6.27 2.48
N ILE A 103 -4.59 -7.18 3.28
CA ILE A 103 -5.35 -8.17 4.05
C ILE A 103 -5.29 -7.77 5.51
N PHE A 104 -6.43 -7.39 6.09
CA PHE A 104 -6.53 -7.03 7.50
C PHE A 104 -6.25 -8.24 8.40
N GLY A 105 -5.83 -7.98 9.63
CA GLY A 105 -5.35 -8.99 10.54
C GLY A 105 -4.88 -8.43 11.88
N ASN A 106 -3.63 -8.67 12.25
CA ASN A 106 -3.14 -8.50 13.61
C ASN A 106 -2.13 -7.35 13.73
N GLY A 107 -2.65 -6.15 13.96
CA GLY A 107 -1.86 -4.96 14.27
C GLY A 107 -1.29 -4.25 13.04
N THR A 108 0.03 -4.05 13.06
CA THR A 108 0.74 -3.25 12.07
C THR A 108 1.66 -4.14 11.24
N ALA A 109 1.65 -3.95 9.94
CA ALA A 109 2.59 -4.61 9.03
C ALA A 109 4.02 -4.11 9.25
N SER A 110 5.01 -4.89 8.82
CA SER A 110 6.44 -4.60 9.02
C SER A 110 6.93 -3.27 8.41
N ASN A 111 6.21 -2.71 7.42
CA ASN A 111 6.47 -1.39 6.85
C ASN A 111 5.80 -0.22 7.62
N GLY A 112 5.04 -0.52 8.68
CA GLY A 112 4.30 0.45 9.47
C GLY A 112 2.84 0.66 9.05
N ALA A 113 2.34 -0.04 8.04
CA ALA A 113 0.95 0.07 7.63
C ALA A 113 -0.01 -0.51 8.67
N HIS A 114 -1.12 0.19 8.93
CA HIS A 114 -2.14 -0.25 9.88
C HIS A 114 -3.05 -1.27 9.20
N VAL A 115 -2.98 -2.53 9.65
CA VAL A 115 -3.80 -3.63 9.11
C VAL A 115 -4.58 -4.32 10.24
N ASP A 116 -4.85 -3.62 11.34
CA ASP A 116 -5.49 -4.22 12.51
C ASP A 116 -6.99 -4.42 12.28
N LEU A 117 -7.46 -5.66 12.45
CA LEU A 117 -8.83 -6.05 12.19
C LEU A 117 -9.82 -5.56 13.25
N ILE A 118 -9.37 -5.30 14.48
CA ILE A 118 -10.23 -4.87 15.60
C ILE A 118 -10.38 -3.35 15.61
N ASP A 119 -9.28 -2.63 15.39
CA ASP A 119 -9.25 -1.19 15.55
C ASP A 119 -9.42 -0.49 14.20
N TYR A 120 -8.53 -0.75 13.24
CA TYR A 120 -8.51 -0.01 11.98
C TYR A 120 -9.59 -0.47 11.01
N ALA A 121 -9.74 -1.78 10.79
CA ALA A 121 -10.79 -2.30 9.90
C ALA A 121 -12.19 -1.96 10.43
N SER A 122 -12.43 -1.99 11.74
CA SER A 122 -13.71 -1.57 12.31
C SER A 122 -13.98 -0.08 12.13
N PHE A 123 -12.96 0.78 12.28
CA PHE A 123 -13.07 2.19 11.93
C PHE A 123 -13.44 2.39 10.45
N LEU A 124 -12.80 1.64 9.53
CA LEU A 124 -13.12 1.71 8.11
C LEU A 124 -14.54 1.20 7.80
N MET A 125 -15.00 0.15 8.48
CA MET A 125 -16.38 -0.31 8.33
C MET A 125 -17.38 0.78 8.71
N ASP A 126 -17.13 1.51 9.80
CA ASP A 126 -17.98 2.64 10.21
C ASP A 126 -17.91 3.80 9.21
N GLU A 127 -16.69 4.19 8.81
CA GLU A 127 -16.45 5.34 7.91
C GLU A 127 -16.99 5.11 6.51
N TRP A 128 -16.91 3.88 6.01
CA TRP A 128 -17.37 3.50 4.67
C TRP A 128 -18.80 2.97 4.67
N GLU A 129 -19.50 3.04 5.81
CA GLU A 129 -20.87 2.56 5.98
C GLU A 129 -21.05 1.08 5.54
N ILE A 130 -20.02 0.25 5.77
CA ILE A 130 -20.07 -1.19 5.46
C ILE A 130 -21.08 -1.88 6.39
N PRO A 131 -21.97 -2.74 5.88
CA PRO A 131 -22.98 -3.41 6.70
C PRO A 131 -22.41 -4.27 7.85
N ASP A 132 -23.06 -4.25 9.01
CA ASP A 132 -22.70 -5.06 10.18
C ASP A 132 -22.80 -6.58 9.92
N GLU A 133 -23.56 -7.01 8.91
CA GLU A 133 -23.71 -8.41 8.53
C GLU A 133 -22.47 -9.01 7.87
N VAL A 134 -21.45 -8.22 7.59
CA VAL A 134 -20.18 -8.68 7.01
C VAL A 134 -19.00 -8.38 7.92
N LEU A 135 -17.82 -8.81 7.49
CA LEU A 135 -16.55 -8.45 8.10
C LEU A 135 -15.61 -7.97 7.01
N LEU A 136 -15.14 -6.72 7.09
CA LEU A 136 -14.08 -6.23 6.22
C LEU A 136 -12.82 -7.08 6.43
N PHE A 137 -12.31 -7.68 5.35
CA PHE A 137 -11.12 -8.54 5.43
C PHE A 137 -10.00 -8.09 4.49
N ALA A 138 -10.31 -7.40 3.39
CA ALA A 138 -9.31 -6.83 2.49
C ALA A 138 -9.75 -5.49 1.89
N ALA A 139 -8.78 -4.64 1.55
CA ALA A 139 -9.01 -3.35 0.90
C ALA A 139 -8.39 -3.32 -0.50
N SER A 140 -9.03 -2.54 -1.38
CA SER A 140 -8.57 -2.25 -2.73
C SER A 140 -7.58 -1.08 -2.74
N GLU A 141 -6.66 -1.04 -3.72
CA GLU A 141 -5.89 0.18 -4.05
C GLU A 141 -6.77 1.23 -4.78
N ASP A 142 -7.85 0.77 -5.43
CA ASP A 142 -8.63 1.53 -6.41
C ASP A 142 -9.62 2.54 -5.79
N GLY A 143 -9.80 2.57 -4.46
CA GLY A 143 -10.60 3.63 -3.81
C GLY A 143 -11.05 3.38 -2.37
N MET A 144 -11.43 4.47 -1.68
CA MET A 144 -11.87 4.49 -0.28
C MET A 144 -13.25 3.84 -0.02
N HIS A 145 -13.88 3.25 -1.04
CA HIS A 145 -15.22 2.65 -0.95
C HIS A 145 -15.29 1.26 -1.57
N GLN A 146 -14.17 0.74 -2.09
CA GLN A 146 -14.09 -0.56 -2.73
C GLN A 146 -13.29 -1.52 -1.86
N CYS A 147 -13.95 -2.58 -1.41
CA CYS A 147 -13.36 -3.49 -0.46
C CYS A 147 -13.86 -4.92 -0.64
N PHE A 148 -13.25 -5.83 0.11
CA PHE A 148 -13.69 -7.21 0.17
C PHE A 148 -14.04 -7.61 1.58
N VAL A 149 -15.21 -8.24 1.70
CA VAL A 149 -15.81 -8.59 2.97
C VAL A 149 -16.15 -10.07 3.03
N ILE A 150 -16.12 -10.65 4.22
CA ILE A 150 -16.61 -12.00 4.50
C ILE A 150 -18.06 -11.90 4.95
N ASN A 151 -18.96 -12.59 4.27
CA ASN A 151 -20.38 -12.54 4.58
C ASN A 151 -20.76 -13.38 5.80
N TYR A 152 -21.53 -12.82 6.74
CA TYR A 152 -22.14 -13.54 7.87
C TYR A 152 -23.67 -13.48 7.88
N GLY A 153 -24.29 -12.67 7.02
CA GLY A 153 -25.73 -12.47 7.09
C GLY A 153 -26.36 -11.56 6.03
N LEU A 154 -25.59 -11.03 5.08
CA LEU A 154 -26.18 -10.27 3.97
C LEU A 154 -27.11 -11.19 3.16
N PRO A 155 -28.36 -10.76 2.93
CA PRO A 155 -29.31 -11.52 2.14
C PRO A 155 -28.79 -11.78 0.71
N ASN A 156 -29.18 -12.93 0.15
CA ASN A 156 -28.85 -13.36 -1.22
C ASN A 156 -27.40 -13.83 -1.46
N PHE A 157 -26.54 -13.78 -0.44
CA PHE A 157 -25.17 -14.29 -0.52
C PHE A 157 -24.94 -15.46 0.45
N PRO A 158 -24.12 -16.47 0.10
CA PRO A 158 -23.78 -17.55 1.02
C PRO A 158 -22.99 -17.05 2.23
N GLU A 159 -23.26 -17.60 3.42
CA GLU A 159 -22.43 -17.37 4.61
C GLU A 159 -20.99 -17.85 4.36
N GLY A 160 -20.00 -17.08 4.80
CA GLY A 160 -18.57 -17.33 4.60
C GLY A 160 -18.04 -17.00 3.20
N ALA A 161 -18.90 -16.58 2.27
CA ALA A 161 -18.46 -16.11 0.96
C ALA A 161 -17.69 -14.78 1.08
N VAL A 162 -16.70 -14.61 0.22
CA VAL A 162 -16.02 -13.34 0.01
C VAL A 162 -16.78 -12.55 -1.05
N LEU A 163 -17.18 -11.34 -0.69
CA LEU A 163 -17.89 -10.41 -1.56
C LEU A 163 -17.00 -9.21 -1.87
N TYR A 164 -17.06 -8.72 -3.09
CA TYR A 164 -16.67 -7.36 -3.43
C TYR A 164 -17.81 -6.43 -3.01
N VAL A 165 -17.46 -5.31 -2.39
CA VAL A 165 -18.40 -4.27 -1.97
C VAL A 165 -17.86 -2.95 -2.47
N ASP A 166 -18.70 -2.26 -3.25
CA ASP A 166 -18.55 -0.84 -3.53
C ASP A 166 -19.63 -0.08 -2.73
N THR A 167 -19.19 0.77 -1.81
CA THR A 167 -20.07 1.54 -0.91
C THR A 167 -20.48 2.90 -1.47
N ASP A 168 -20.05 3.25 -2.69
CA ASP A 168 -20.53 4.48 -3.34
C ASP A 168 -22.05 4.42 -3.62
N PRO A 169 -22.72 5.57 -3.83
CA PRO A 169 -24.17 5.63 -4.04
C PRO A 169 -24.71 4.73 -5.17
N ASP A 170 -23.91 4.53 -6.21
CA ASP A 170 -24.22 3.67 -7.36
C ASP A 170 -23.43 2.33 -7.32
N GLY A 171 -22.77 2.05 -6.20
CA GLY A 171 -21.96 0.86 -5.96
C GLY A 171 -22.79 -0.43 -5.89
N CYS A 172 -22.11 -1.56 -5.99
CA CYS A 172 -22.73 -2.88 -5.96
C CYS A 172 -21.97 -3.86 -5.07
N ILE A 173 -22.68 -4.93 -4.67
CA ILE A 173 -22.12 -6.03 -3.91
C ILE A 173 -22.14 -7.27 -4.79
N MET A 174 -20.96 -7.82 -5.09
CA MET A 174 -20.80 -8.98 -5.98
C MET A 174 -20.10 -10.15 -5.29
N PRO A 175 -20.54 -11.40 -5.53
CA PRO A 175 -19.86 -12.56 -4.97
C PRO A 175 -18.56 -12.83 -5.72
N VAL A 176 -17.44 -12.88 -5.01
CA VAL A 176 -16.12 -13.07 -5.62
C VAL A 176 -15.60 -14.48 -5.39
N ALA A 177 -15.73 -15.01 -4.18
CA ALA A 177 -15.24 -16.36 -3.86
C ALA A 177 -16.07 -17.02 -2.77
N THR A 178 -16.00 -18.34 -2.69
CA THR A 178 -16.74 -19.12 -1.67
C THR A 178 -16.01 -19.22 -0.33
N SER A 179 -14.75 -18.78 -0.26
CA SER A 179 -13.94 -18.73 0.96
C SER A 179 -12.74 -17.79 0.79
N VAL A 180 -12.03 -17.48 1.88
CA VAL A 180 -10.81 -16.65 1.84
C VAL A 180 -9.72 -17.33 1.02
N ASP A 181 -9.52 -18.64 1.19
CA ASP A 181 -8.57 -19.40 0.39
C ASP A 181 -8.88 -19.37 -1.12
N ALA A 182 -10.17 -19.50 -1.47
CA ALA A 182 -10.61 -19.46 -2.85
C ALA A 182 -10.39 -18.07 -3.46
N PHE A 183 -10.58 -17.01 -2.66
CA PHE A 183 -10.24 -15.63 -3.04
C PHE A 183 -8.74 -15.48 -3.30
N LEU A 184 -7.89 -15.84 -2.32
CA LEU A 184 -6.43 -15.68 -2.44
C LEU A 184 -5.85 -16.48 -3.61
N SER A 185 -6.45 -17.62 -3.93
CA SER A 185 -6.04 -18.46 -5.07
C SER A 185 -6.34 -17.84 -6.43
N LYS A 186 -7.28 -16.89 -6.50
CA LYS A 186 -7.59 -16.14 -7.72
C LYS A 186 -6.64 -14.97 -7.95
N LEU A 187 -5.88 -14.55 -6.93
CA LEU A 187 -4.97 -13.42 -7.05
C LEU A 187 -3.84 -13.74 -8.03
N GLY A 188 -3.77 -12.92 -9.06
CA GLY A 188 -2.74 -12.91 -10.09
C GLY A 188 -1.71 -11.80 -9.86
N PRO A 189 -0.69 -11.76 -10.75
CA PRO A 189 0.26 -10.66 -10.76
C PRO A 189 -0.44 -9.36 -11.12
N TYR A 190 0.03 -8.29 -10.49
CA TYR A 190 -0.23 -6.92 -10.89
C TYR A 190 0.03 -6.80 -12.39
N PRO A 191 -0.87 -6.14 -13.14
CA PRO A 191 -0.76 -6.09 -14.60
C PRO A 191 0.58 -5.49 -15.05
N ASP A 192 1.36 -6.27 -15.82
CA ASP A 192 2.52 -5.78 -16.57
C ASP A 192 2.02 -4.76 -17.59
N GLN A 193 2.28 -3.46 -17.38
CA GLN A 193 1.75 -2.42 -18.26
C GLN A 193 2.44 -2.40 -19.64
N LEU A 194 1.89 -3.19 -20.58
CA LEU A 194 2.03 -3.01 -22.03
C LEU A 194 0.64 -3.14 -22.70
N GLU A 195 0.08 -1.98 -23.09
CA GLU A 195 -1.10 -1.77 -23.97
C GLU A 195 -2.47 -2.17 -23.38
N THR A 196 -3.58 -1.43 -23.46
CA THR A 196 -4.03 -0.22 -24.18
C THR A 196 -5.15 0.39 -23.33
N VAL A 197 -5.10 1.69 -23.05
CA VAL A 197 -6.10 2.38 -22.21
C VAL A 197 -7.34 2.69 -23.05
N GLU A 198 -8.42 1.94 -22.85
CA GLU A 198 -9.78 2.43 -23.07
C GLU A 198 -10.50 2.46 -21.72
N ASP A 199 -11.06 3.63 -21.43
CA ASP A 199 -12.04 3.98 -20.39
C ASP A 199 -11.74 3.55 -18.94
N THR A 200 -10.82 4.28 -18.30
CA THR A 200 -10.90 4.55 -16.85
C THR A 200 -11.15 6.05 -16.65
N ASP A 201 -12.07 6.37 -15.74
CA ASP A 201 -12.53 7.71 -15.42
C ASP A 201 -11.33 8.66 -15.14
N PRO A 202 -11.16 9.75 -15.92
CA PRO A 202 -10.03 10.66 -15.80
C PRO A 202 -9.97 11.48 -14.49
N ASP A 203 -10.95 11.31 -13.59
CA ASP A 203 -11.07 12.11 -12.36
C ASP A 203 -10.47 11.45 -11.10
N SER A 204 -10.16 10.14 -11.04
CA SER A 204 -9.63 9.49 -9.81
C SER A 204 -8.09 9.45 -9.68
N THR A 205 -7.35 9.85 -10.72
CA THR A 205 -5.92 9.56 -10.87
C THR A 205 -4.96 10.52 -10.13
N GLY A 206 -5.47 11.58 -9.50
CA GLY A 206 -4.63 12.64 -8.90
C GLY A 206 -3.89 12.25 -7.61
N ILE A 207 -4.47 11.36 -6.79
CA ILE A 207 -3.94 10.97 -5.47
C ILE A 207 -2.94 9.81 -5.57
N ASN A 208 -3.21 8.83 -6.44
CA ASN A 208 -2.34 7.64 -6.61
C ASN A 208 -0.99 7.98 -7.27
N GLY A 209 -0.95 9.04 -8.08
CA GLY A 209 0.29 9.63 -8.62
C GLY A 209 1.28 10.07 -7.54
N ALA A 210 0.81 10.71 -6.48
CA ALA A 210 1.66 11.24 -5.41
C ALA A 210 2.35 10.13 -4.60
N LEU A 211 1.63 9.03 -4.35
CA LEU A 211 2.03 8.00 -3.42
C LEU A 211 2.89 6.89 -4.05
N TYR A 212 2.53 6.43 -5.25
CA TYR A 212 3.10 5.18 -5.79
C TYR A 212 3.75 5.31 -7.16
N SER A 213 3.71 6.50 -7.77
CA SER A 213 4.26 6.66 -9.12
C SER A 213 5.78 6.81 -9.17
N LEU A 214 6.29 6.69 -10.40
CA LEU A 214 7.68 6.94 -10.74
C LEU A 214 8.07 8.40 -10.48
N LEU A 215 9.22 8.57 -9.85
CA LEU A 215 9.91 9.85 -9.77
C LEU A 215 10.82 10.03 -11.00
N SER A 216 11.02 11.26 -11.44
CA SER A 216 11.93 11.58 -12.53
C SER A 216 13.35 11.07 -12.22
N GLU A 217 14.12 10.72 -13.26
CA GLU A 217 15.53 10.33 -13.09
C GLU A 217 16.35 11.37 -12.32
N PRO A 218 16.23 12.69 -12.60
CA PRO A 218 16.90 13.71 -11.79
C PRO A 218 16.55 13.66 -10.30
N LEU A 219 15.27 13.46 -9.98
CA LEU A 219 14.80 13.43 -8.59
C LEU A 219 15.24 12.16 -7.87
N ARG A 220 15.18 10.99 -8.51
CA ARG A 220 15.72 9.72 -7.96
C ARG A 220 17.22 9.79 -7.69
N LYS A 221 17.97 10.40 -8.61
CA LYS A 221 19.41 10.62 -8.43
C LYS A 221 19.69 11.54 -7.23
N ALA A 222 18.90 12.61 -7.07
CA ALA A 222 19.06 13.53 -5.95
C ALA A 222 18.67 12.89 -4.60
N ILE A 223 17.59 12.11 -4.57
CA ILE A 223 17.19 11.29 -3.40
C ILE A 223 18.33 10.36 -2.99
N SER A 224 18.95 9.66 -3.95
CA SER A 224 20.05 8.73 -3.70
C SER A 224 21.32 9.41 -3.15
N ALA A 225 21.50 10.71 -3.39
CA ALA A 225 22.62 11.48 -2.89
C ALA A 225 22.34 12.19 -1.56
N THR A 226 21.09 12.18 -1.10
CA THR A 226 20.67 12.84 0.13
C THR A 226 21.07 11.99 1.35
N PRO A 227 21.72 12.54 2.38
CA PRO A 227 22.17 11.78 3.55
C PRO A 227 21.02 11.37 4.49
N THR A 228 19.79 11.81 4.22
CA THR A 228 18.62 11.59 5.07
C THR A 228 17.92 10.27 4.74
N PRO A 229 17.93 9.28 5.67
CA PRO A 229 17.25 8.01 5.45
C PRO A 229 15.75 8.19 5.26
N GLY A 230 15.18 7.52 4.26
CA GLY A 230 13.74 7.56 3.97
C GLY A 230 13.24 8.90 3.43
N ILE A 231 14.12 9.75 2.86
CA ILE A 231 13.72 11.05 2.30
C ILE A 231 12.67 10.95 1.19
N GLU A 232 12.68 9.86 0.42
CA GLU A 232 11.62 9.62 -0.57
C GLU A 232 10.24 9.50 0.07
N LYS A 233 10.14 8.80 1.21
CA LYS A 233 8.89 8.68 1.95
C LYS A 233 8.42 10.05 2.44
N LEU A 234 9.33 10.85 2.99
CA LEU A 234 9.03 12.21 3.44
C LEU A 234 8.59 13.12 2.29
N LEU A 235 9.20 12.96 1.11
CA LEU A 235 8.78 13.67 -0.10
C LEU A 235 7.36 13.29 -0.49
N ARG A 236 7.04 11.98 -0.53
CA ARG A 236 5.69 11.51 -0.86
C ARG A 236 4.65 12.00 0.16
N GLN A 237 4.97 11.96 1.45
CA GLN A 237 4.12 12.52 2.51
C GLN A 237 3.90 14.03 2.33
N ALA A 238 4.93 14.78 1.96
CA ALA A 238 4.79 16.21 1.69
C ALA A 238 3.95 16.47 0.43
N THR A 239 4.02 15.60 -0.57
CA THR A 239 3.16 15.65 -1.76
C THR A 239 1.70 15.38 -1.40
N GLU A 240 1.39 14.37 -0.56
CA GLU A 240 0.00 14.09 -0.12
C GLU A 240 -0.70 15.32 0.47
N LEU A 241 0.04 16.13 1.24
CA LEU A 241 -0.50 17.33 1.89
C LEU A 241 -1.03 18.36 0.87
N ILE A 242 -0.46 18.39 -0.33
CA ILE A 242 -0.80 19.35 -1.40
C ILE A 242 -1.65 18.74 -2.51
N THR A 243 -1.94 17.44 -2.46
CA THR A 243 -2.79 16.73 -3.43
C THR A 243 -4.19 16.44 -2.89
N ARG A 244 -4.74 17.36 -2.09
CA ARG A 244 -6.14 17.29 -1.60
C ARG A 244 -7.17 17.59 -2.69
N ASP A 245 -6.74 18.14 -3.83
CA ASP A 245 -7.57 18.49 -4.98
C ASP A 245 -7.22 17.64 -6.21
N LEU A 246 -8.22 17.37 -7.05
CA LEU A 246 -8.14 16.53 -8.27
C LEU A 246 -7.14 17.02 -9.33
N ASN A 247 -6.79 18.31 -9.31
CA ASN A 247 -5.76 18.92 -10.14
C ASN A 247 -4.81 19.71 -9.23
N PRO A 248 -3.83 19.04 -8.62
CA PRO A 248 -2.98 19.67 -7.63
C PRO A 248 -2.07 20.68 -8.32
N VAL A 249 -2.46 21.96 -8.24
CA VAL A 249 -1.63 23.08 -8.69
C VAL A 249 -1.25 23.89 -7.48
N ILE A 250 0.05 23.93 -7.17
CA ILE A 250 0.58 24.79 -6.13
C ILE A 250 0.54 26.25 -6.62
N THR A 251 -0.55 26.94 -6.34
CA THR A 251 -0.77 28.35 -6.67
C THR A 251 -0.50 29.28 -5.48
N GLU A 252 -0.59 28.76 -4.26
CA GLU A 252 -0.52 29.53 -3.02
C GLU A 252 0.71 29.18 -2.16
N ASN A 253 1.06 30.08 -1.24
CA ASN A 253 2.13 29.92 -0.26
C ASN A 253 1.59 29.37 1.07
N SER A 254 0.86 28.24 1.00
CA SER A 254 0.27 27.58 2.17
C SER A 254 1.35 26.87 3.01
N PRO A 255 1.09 26.53 4.28
CA PRO A 255 1.97 25.65 5.06
C PRO A 255 2.36 24.34 4.36
N GLU A 256 1.40 23.71 3.68
CA GLU A 256 1.57 22.44 2.96
C GLU A 256 2.49 22.61 1.74
N SER A 257 2.25 23.62 0.91
CA SER A 257 3.09 23.87 -0.27
C SER A 257 4.51 24.24 0.10
N ARG A 258 4.67 25.01 1.18
CA ARG A 258 5.98 25.32 1.75
C ARG A 258 6.71 24.07 2.22
N THR A 259 6.01 23.15 2.88
CA THR A 259 6.58 21.88 3.34
C THR A 259 7.06 21.03 2.17
N PHE A 260 6.27 20.92 1.10
CA PHE A 260 6.67 20.24 -0.13
C PHE A 260 7.94 20.83 -0.74
N TYR A 261 7.99 22.16 -0.90
CA TYR A 261 9.19 22.82 -1.43
C TYR A 261 10.42 22.68 -0.52
N ASP A 262 10.24 22.71 0.80
CA ASP A 262 11.33 22.48 1.76
C ASP A 262 11.97 21.09 1.55
N VAL A 263 11.14 20.05 1.37
CA VAL A 263 11.63 18.69 1.15
C VAL A 263 12.31 18.55 -0.22
N VAL A 264 11.70 19.07 -1.30
CA VAL A 264 12.31 19.03 -2.63
C VAL A 264 13.64 19.79 -2.66
N TYR A 265 13.71 20.93 -1.98
CA TYR A 265 14.94 21.71 -1.94
C TYR A 265 16.04 21.03 -1.12
N TRP A 266 15.67 20.43 0.03
CA TRP A 266 16.60 19.63 0.80
C TRP A 266 17.22 18.49 -0.02
N ILE A 267 16.42 17.85 -0.87
CA ILE A 267 16.92 16.80 -1.78
C ILE A 267 17.91 17.37 -2.81
N VAL A 268 17.57 18.49 -3.46
CA VAL A 268 18.39 19.02 -4.57
C VAL A 268 19.70 19.68 -4.09
N GLN A 269 19.72 20.31 -2.92
CA GLN A 269 20.90 21.02 -2.43
C GLN A 269 22.12 20.09 -2.22
N HIS A 270 21.91 18.79 -2.03
CA HIS A 270 23.00 17.82 -1.88
C HIS A 270 23.65 17.41 -3.22
N ILE A 271 23.00 17.73 -4.35
CA ILE A 271 23.57 17.59 -5.69
C ILE A 271 24.12 18.93 -6.16
N GLU A 272 23.29 19.97 -6.10
CA GLU A 272 23.59 21.29 -6.63
C GLU A 272 22.79 22.34 -5.84
N PRO A 273 23.42 23.00 -4.85
CA PRO A 273 22.83 24.18 -4.21
C PRO A 273 22.50 25.24 -5.26
N GLN A 274 21.32 25.84 -5.14
CA GLN A 274 20.80 26.75 -6.16
C GLN A 274 21.13 28.20 -5.76
N HIS A 275 21.41 29.07 -6.73
CA HIS A 275 21.91 30.41 -6.45
C HIS A 275 20.82 31.47 -6.32
N ASP A 276 19.67 31.25 -6.94
CA ASP A 276 18.55 32.19 -6.92
C ASP A 276 17.25 31.47 -7.29
N SER A 277 16.14 32.09 -6.90
CA SER A 277 14.80 31.54 -7.11
C SER A 277 14.42 31.46 -8.60
N GLU A 278 14.86 32.40 -9.43
CA GLU A 278 14.47 32.44 -10.86
C GLU A 278 15.13 31.31 -11.64
N THR A 279 16.42 31.08 -11.44
CA THR A 279 17.16 30.00 -12.10
C THR A 279 16.82 28.64 -11.50
N PHE A 280 16.47 28.55 -10.22
CA PHE A 280 15.92 27.31 -9.67
C PHE A 280 14.56 26.98 -10.31
N ALA A 281 13.69 27.99 -10.47
CA ALA A 281 12.33 27.79 -10.98
C ALA A 281 12.25 27.59 -12.50
N ASN A 282 13.13 28.22 -13.28
CA ASN A 282 13.05 28.22 -14.75
C ASN A 282 14.31 27.65 -15.44
N GLY A 283 15.37 27.34 -14.69
CA GLY A 283 16.68 27.04 -15.26
C GLY A 283 17.38 28.27 -15.85
N GLY A 284 18.28 28.05 -16.82
CA GLY A 284 18.89 29.12 -17.60
C GLY A 284 20.24 29.62 -17.08
N ARG A 285 20.71 29.14 -15.92
CA ARG A 285 22.06 29.41 -15.45
C ARG A 285 23.08 28.52 -16.17
N LYS A 286 24.15 29.13 -16.72
CA LYS A 286 25.20 28.39 -17.41
C LYS A 286 25.87 27.40 -16.45
N GLY A 287 25.87 26.12 -16.82
CA GLY A 287 26.47 25.05 -16.02
C GLY A 287 25.54 24.43 -14.97
N GLN A 288 24.30 24.92 -14.85
CA GLN A 288 23.28 24.30 -14.02
C GLN A 288 22.83 22.98 -14.64
N THR A 289 22.77 21.94 -13.83
CA THR A 289 22.41 20.60 -14.26
C THR A 289 21.02 20.16 -13.80
N ILE A 290 20.49 20.83 -12.78
CA ILE A 290 19.19 20.52 -12.20
C ILE A 290 18.44 21.81 -11.84
N ASN A 291 17.15 21.82 -12.15
CA ASN A 291 16.20 22.88 -11.82
C ASN A 291 14.85 22.25 -11.44
N PHE A 292 13.96 23.03 -10.87
CA PHE A 292 12.68 22.55 -10.37
C PHE A 292 11.79 21.91 -11.46
N PRO A 293 11.64 22.48 -12.68
CA PRO A 293 10.95 21.82 -13.77
C PRO A 293 11.46 20.41 -14.10
N GLU A 294 12.79 20.22 -14.19
CA GLU A 294 13.35 18.90 -14.48
C GLU A 294 13.17 17.90 -13.34
N LEU A 295 13.12 18.36 -12.09
CA LEU A 295 12.79 17.51 -10.95
C LEU A 295 11.34 17.03 -11.02
N MET A 296 10.40 17.92 -11.34
CA MET A 296 8.97 17.61 -11.34
C MET A 296 8.50 16.91 -12.61
N ARG A 297 9.17 17.13 -13.74
CA ARG A 297 8.79 16.55 -15.03
C ARG A 297 8.77 15.02 -14.95
N LYS A 298 7.59 14.43 -15.20
CA LYS A 298 7.38 12.97 -15.10
C LYS A 298 7.60 12.39 -13.69
N SER A 299 7.61 13.23 -12.66
CA SER A 299 7.48 12.79 -11.28
C SER A 299 6.02 12.84 -10.87
N PHE A 300 5.59 11.94 -10.01
CA PHE A 300 4.21 11.93 -9.50
C PHE A 300 3.16 11.66 -10.61
N ILE A 301 3.57 10.96 -11.69
CA ILE A 301 2.71 10.62 -12.84
C ILE A 301 2.51 9.11 -12.93
N VAL A 302 1.26 8.66 -12.85
CA VAL A 302 0.87 7.31 -13.30
C VAL A 302 0.37 7.32 -14.74
N PRO A 303 0.46 6.20 -15.49
CA PRO A 303 -0.13 6.09 -16.81
C PRO A 303 -1.65 6.37 -16.77
N GLY A 304 -2.13 7.18 -17.72
CA GLY A 304 -3.53 7.62 -17.76
C GLY A 304 -3.80 8.94 -17.00
N GLN A 305 -2.87 9.41 -16.16
CA GLN A 305 -3.02 10.66 -15.43
C GLN A 305 -3.09 11.86 -16.38
N LYS A 306 -4.22 12.57 -16.32
CA LYS A 306 -4.50 13.74 -17.17
C LYS A 306 -3.77 15.01 -16.72
N TYR A 307 -3.49 15.13 -15.42
CA TYR A 307 -2.92 16.33 -14.80
C TYR A 307 -1.64 15.99 -14.04
N GLU A 308 -0.53 16.62 -14.40
CA GLU A 308 0.71 16.53 -13.63
C GLU A 308 0.61 17.37 -12.35
N LEU A 309 1.49 17.14 -11.37
CA LEU A 309 1.65 18.06 -10.25
C LEU A 309 2.06 19.45 -10.78
N GLY A 310 1.12 20.38 -10.76
CA GLY A 310 1.32 21.74 -11.22
C GLY A 310 1.92 22.62 -10.15
N TYR A 311 2.64 23.66 -10.57
CA TYR A 311 3.05 24.75 -9.69
C TYR A 311 3.13 26.04 -10.49
N THR A 312 3.01 27.16 -9.79
CA THR A 312 3.26 28.47 -10.40
C THR A 312 4.69 28.93 -10.11
N LEU A 313 5.27 29.69 -11.03
CA LEU A 313 6.55 30.36 -10.77
C LEU A 313 6.48 31.24 -9.51
N ALA A 314 5.33 31.91 -9.31
CA ALA A 314 5.10 32.78 -8.17
C ALA A 314 5.15 32.04 -6.83
N SER A 315 4.52 30.87 -6.70
CA SER A 315 4.52 30.12 -5.44
C SER A 315 5.91 29.65 -5.03
N LEU A 316 6.72 29.20 -5.99
CA LEU A 316 8.10 28.77 -5.73
C LEU A 316 9.01 29.96 -5.34
N ILE A 317 8.89 31.11 -6.02
CA ILE A 317 9.64 32.33 -5.65
C ILE A 317 9.20 32.82 -4.27
N MET A 318 7.89 32.82 -3.98
CA MET A 318 7.35 33.24 -2.68
C MET A 318 7.83 32.35 -1.53
N TRP A 319 7.95 31.04 -1.77
CA TRP A 319 8.56 30.11 -0.82
C TRP A 319 10.03 30.47 -0.58
N TRP A 320 10.82 30.65 -1.65
CA TRP A 320 12.25 30.98 -1.55
C TRP A 320 12.47 32.26 -0.73
N ASP A 321 11.83 33.35 -1.14
CA ASP A 321 11.95 34.67 -0.48
C ASP A 321 11.56 34.59 1.00
N ARG A 322 10.56 33.78 1.32
CA ARG A 322 10.15 33.57 2.70
C ARG A 322 11.22 32.85 3.50
N ARG A 323 11.79 31.76 2.99
CA ARG A 323 12.85 31.00 3.70
C ARG A 323 14.14 31.80 3.86
N VAL A 324 14.47 32.66 2.90
CA VAL A 324 15.57 33.63 3.04
C VAL A 324 15.27 34.64 4.14
N ARG A 325 14.07 35.24 4.18
CA ARG A 325 13.68 36.20 5.23
C ARG A 325 13.62 35.58 6.63
N GLU A 326 13.20 34.32 6.73
CA GLU A 326 13.17 33.55 7.98
C GLU A 326 14.58 33.12 8.43
N GLY A 327 15.59 33.30 7.57
CA GLY A 327 16.99 32.96 7.87
C GLY A 327 17.27 31.45 7.86
N VAL A 328 16.36 30.65 7.31
CA VAL A 328 16.49 29.19 7.22
C VAL A 328 17.01 28.74 5.87
N LEU A 329 16.92 29.56 4.82
CA LEU A 329 17.61 29.36 3.54
C LEU A 329 18.76 30.37 3.46
N LYS A 330 19.98 29.90 3.68
CA LYS A 330 21.16 30.74 3.92
C LYS A 330 22.07 30.76 2.70
N GLU A 331 22.51 31.95 2.29
CA GLU A 331 23.46 32.11 1.19
C GLU A 331 24.86 31.60 1.58
N THR A 332 25.50 30.88 0.67
CA THR A 332 26.89 30.42 0.75
C THR A 332 27.63 30.71 -0.55
N ASP A 333 28.95 30.52 -0.57
CA ASP A 333 29.77 30.67 -1.78
C ASP A 333 29.31 29.76 -2.94
N ASN A 334 28.63 28.65 -2.65
CA ASN A 334 28.20 27.65 -3.62
C ASN A 334 26.69 27.70 -3.93
N GLY A 335 25.97 28.72 -3.44
CA GLY A 335 24.52 28.83 -3.54
C GLY A 335 23.84 28.80 -2.16
N PHE A 336 22.52 28.73 -2.13
CA PHE A 336 21.76 28.71 -0.90
C PHE A 336 21.66 27.29 -0.32
N ILE A 337 21.68 27.21 1.01
CA ILE A 337 21.56 25.96 1.76
C ILE A 337 20.43 26.12 2.78
N LEU A 338 19.53 25.15 2.80
CA LEU A 338 18.50 25.02 3.81
C LEU A 338 19.13 24.52 5.11
N ASP A 339 18.84 25.22 6.19
CA ASP A 339 19.35 24.95 7.53
C ASP A 339 18.97 23.54 8.00
N GLU A 340 19.94 22.82 8.57
CA GLU A 340 19.78 21.40 8.93
C GLU A 340 18.83 21.20 10.11
N ASP A 341 18.87 22.09 11.11
CA ASP A 341 17.98 22.03 12.27
C ASP A 341 16.54 22.32 11.82
N TYR A 342 16.37 23.32 10.94
CA TYR A 342 15.10 23.62 10.32
C TYR A 342 14.56 22.42 9.52
N ALA A 343 15.35 21.86 8.60
CA ALA A 343 14.93 20.72 7.78
C ALA A 343 14.57 19.49 8.65
N SER A 344 15.37 19.22 9.69
CA SER A 344 15.07 18.15 10.66
C SER A 344 13.73 18.36 11.34
N SER A 345 13.38 19.60 11.70
CA SER A 345 12.09 19.92 12.29
C SER A 345 10.91 19.67 11.32
N VAL A 346 11.09 19.98 10.03
CA VAL A 346 10.11 19.69 8.98
C VAL A 346 9.90 18.17 8.85
N PHE A 347 10.98 17.39 8.86
CA PHE A 347 10.89 15.93 8.76
C PHE A 347 10.22 15.29 9.96
N ASP A 348 10.52 15.77 11.17
CA ASP A 348 9.88 15.27 12.39
C ASP A 348 8.38 15.56 12.41
N GLN A 349 7.96 16.70 11.85
CA GLN A 349 6.55 17.04 11.69
C GLN A 349 5.85 16.12 10.69
N LEU A 350 6.45 15.89 9.51
CA LEU A 350 5.94 14.94 8.52
C LEU A 350 5.80 13.52 9.09
N ARG A 351 6.77 13.07 9.90
CA ARG A 351 6.70 11.77 10.61
C ARG A 351 5.57 11.71 11.64
N GLN A 352 5.19 12.85 12.22
CA GLN A 352 4.15 12.97 13.23
C GLN A 352 2.77 13.33 12.65
N GLY A 353 2.65 13.55 11.34
CA GLY A 353 1.41 14.04 10.72
C GLY A 353 1.01 15.46 11.15
N LYS A 354 1.98 16.30 11.52
CA LYS A 354 1.76 17.70 11.93
C LYS A 354 2.30 18.65 10.85
N ILE A 355 1.74 19.85 10.74
CA ILE A 355 2.20 20.89 9.81
C ILE A 355 2.48 22.17 10.61
N GLN A 356 3.58 22.89 10.31
CA GLN A 356 3.93 24.17 10.94
C GLN A 356 3.18 25.34 10.31
N GLU A 357 2.50 26.16 11.12
CA GLU A 357 1.81 27.39 10.68
C GLU A 357 2.76 28.47 10.11
#